data_AF-A0A8J9SZG9-F1
#
_entry.id   AF-A0A8J9SZG9-F1
#
_cell.length_a   1.000
_cell.length_b   1.000
_cell.length_c   1.000
_cell.angle_alpha   90.00
_cell.angle_beta   90.00
_cell.angle_gamma   90.00
#
_symmetry.space_group_name_H-M   'P 1'
#
loop_
_entity.id
_entity.type
_entity.pdbx_description
1 polymer ?
#
loop_
_entity_poly.entity_id
_entity_poly.type
_entity_poly.pdbx_seq_one_letter_code
_entity_poly.pdbx_strand_id
1 'polypeptide(L)' 'TLDVSVNLLDGTVPETLTRMTSVTEVRLHSNHLVGSIPFG' A
#
# COMPACT_ATOMS: atom_id res chain seq x y z
N THR A 1 1.24 10.30 -6.63
CA THR A 1 1.55 9.69 -5.33
C THR A 1 0.26 9.38 -4.58
N LEU A 2 0.17 8.19 -4.00
CA LEU A 2 -0.86 7.81 -3.02
C LEU A 2 -0.19 7.73 -1.64
N ASP A 3 -0.65 8.53 -0.70
CA ASP A 3 -0.08 8.58 0.65
C ASP A 3 -1.15 8.20 1.67
N VAL A 4 -0.95 7.04 2.30
CA VAL A 4 -1.75 6.58 3.44
C VAL A 4 -0.85 6.27 4.63
N SER A 5 0.32 6.90 4.67
CA SER A 5 1.24 6.77 5.79
C SER A 5 0.64 7.32 7.08
N VAL A 6 1.11 6.79 8.22
CA VAL A 6 0.70 7.22 9.57
C VAL A 6 -0.81 7.05 9.79
N ASN A 7 -1.29 5.82 9.61
CA ASN A 7 -2.66 5.44 9.90
C ASN A 7 -2.68 4.16 10.76
N LEU A 8 -3.87 3.69 11.08
CA LEU A 8 -4.11 2.43 11.80
C LEU A 8 -4.54 1.31 10.85
N LEU A 9 -4.12 1.34 9.58
CA LEU A 9 -4.49 0.31 8.61
C LEU A 9 -3.81 -1.01 8.97
N ASP A 10 -4.58 -2.09 9.00
CA ASP A 10 -4.13 -3.45 9.31
C ASP A 10 -4.42 -4.42 8.15
N GLY A 11 -3.87 -5.64 8.26
CA GLY A 11 -3.99 -6.67 7.21
C GLY A 11 -2.92 -6.56 6.14
N THR A 12 -3.18 -7.08 4.94
CA THR A 12 -2.20 -7.15 3.85
C THR A 12 -2.38 -6.02 2.83
N VAL A 13 -1.32 -5.68 2.10
CA VAL A 13 -1.42 -4.74 0.98
C VAL A 13 -2.21 -5.40 -0.15
N PRO A 14 -3.30 -4.78 -0.65
CA PRO A 14 -4.14 -5.39 -1.67
C PRO A 14 -3.45 -5.41 -3.04
N GLU A 15 -3.59 -6.52 -3.77
CA GLU A 15 -3.04 -6.68 -5.13
C GLU A 15 -3.62 -5.65 -6.12
N THR A 16 -4.83 -5.16 -5.88
CA THR A 16 -5.43 -4.10 -6.71
C THR A 16 -4.63 -2.81 -6.75
N LEU A 17 -3.76 -2.57 -5.77
CA LEU A 17 -2.85 -1.42 -5.74
C LEU A 17 -1.88 -1.43 -6.93
N THR A 18 -1.49 -2.60 -7.43
CA THR A 18 -0.57 -2.75 -8.58
C THR A 18 -1.21 -2.35 -9.90
N ARG A 19 -2.55 -2.35 -9.96
CA ARG A 19 -3.32 -2.00 -11.17
C ARG A 19 -3.53 -0.49 -11.34
N MET A 20 -3.06 0.33 -10.39
CA MET A 20 -3.22 1.78 -10.41
C MET A 20 -2.19 2.43 -11.35
N THR A 21 -2.47 2.45 -12.65
CA THR A 21 -1.51 2.89 -13.70
C THR A 21 -1.07 4.35 -13.62
N SER A 22 -1.87 5.23 -12.99
CA SER A 22 -1.51 6.65 -12.80
C SER A 22 -0.74 6.93 -11.50
N VAL A 23 -0.60 5.94 -10.62
CA VAL A 23 0.12 6.11 -9.35
C VAL A 23 1.57 5.69 -9.52
N THR A 24 2.48 6.65 -9.31
CA THR A 24 3.93 6.46 -9.48
C THR A 24 4.66 6.21 -8.16
N GLU A 25 4.01 6.48 -7.03
CA GLU A 25 4.59 6.38 -5.69
C GLU A 25 3.48 6.07 -4.71
N VAL A 26 3.72 5.11 -3.81
CA VAL A 26 2.82 4.76 -2.70
C VAL A 26 3.60 4.84 -1.39
N ARG A 27 3.06 5.54 -0.40
CA ARG A 27 3.61 5.58 0.97
C ARG A 27 2.67 4.88 1.94
N LEU A 28 3.17 3.81 2.56
CA LEU A 28 2.40 2.93 3.46
C LEU A 28 2.96 2.85 4.88
N HIS A 29 4.08 3.53 5.16
CA HIS A 29 4.79 3.41 6.44
C HIS A 29 3.95 3.91 7.63
N SER A 30 4.33 3.50 8.84
CA SER A 30 3.56 3.79 10.07
C SER A 30 2.10 3.32 9.97
N ASN A 31 1.92 2.06 9.59
CA ASN A 31 0.67 1.31 9.65
C ASN A 31 0.93 -0.07 10.27
N HIS A 32 -0.11 -0.86 10.44
CA HIS A 32 -0.09 -2.22 10.99
C HIS A 32 -0.19 -3.28 9.89
N LEU A 33 0.34 -2.96 8.70
CA LEU A 33 0.30 -3.83 7.54
C LEU A 33 1.27 -5.01 7.71
N VAL A 34 0.81 -6.20 7.32
CA VAL A 34 1.53 -7.47 7.42
C VAL A 34 1.56 -8.19 6.07
N GLY A 35 2.36 -9.26 5.96
CA GLY A 35 2.47 -10.06 4.75
C GLY A 35 3.42 -9.47 3.70
N SER A 36 3.31 -9.98 2.48
CA SER A 36 4.20 -9.63 1.38
C SER A 36 3.69 -8.42 0.58
N ILE A 37 4.61 -7.66 0.00
CA ILE A 37 4.29 -6.64 -1.00
C ILE A 37 3.83 -7.37 -2.29
N PRO A 38 2.68 -6.99 -2.89
CA PRO A 38 2.22 -7.56 -4.15
C PRO A 38 3.22 -7.28 -5.29
N PHE A 39 3.46 -8.27 -6.16
CA PHE A 39 4.46 -8.16 -7.24
C PHE A 39 3.91 -7.61 -8.57
N GLY A 40 2.57 -7.51 -8.71
CA GLY A 40 1.91 -6.97 -9.89
C GLY A 40 1.78 -7.95 -11.04
#